data_AF-A0A2E6CHY8-F1
#
_entry.id   AF-A0A2E6CHY8-F1
#
_cell.length_a   1.000
_cell.length_b   1.000
_cell.length_c   1.000
_cell.angle_alpha   90.00
_cell.angle_beta   90.00
_cell.angle_gamma   90.00
#
_symmetry.space_group_name_H-M   'P 1'
#
loop_
_entity.id
_entity.type
_entity.pdbx_description
1 polymer ?
#
loop_
_entity_poly.entity_id
_entity_poly.type
_entity_poly.pdbx_seq_one_letter_code
_entity_poly.pdbx_strand_id
1 'polypeptide(L)'
;MRPKIELHNYTYHYFPPSRQELICSNGIHAGQIVGRNTVAARNLHWKMEGIAVFINGELVASGVAADIMEGPLNSLRFLIGHLQKNGEVLKEGEMVIPGSATALIPVEAGDRVTCSFTHLGSVTASFN
;
A
#
# COMPACT_ATOMS: atom_id res chain seq x y z
N MET A 1 8.66 -4.33 10.11
CA MET A 1 7.94 -3.50 9.12
C MET A 1 8.86 -3.26 7.93
N ARG A 2 8.34 -3.31 6.71
CA ARG A 2 9.12 -3.14 5.47
C ARG A 2 8.37 -2.17 4.54
N PRO A 3 9.05 -1.27 3.82
CA PRO A 3 8.39 -0.41 2.83
C PRO A 3 7.92 -1.24 1.64
N LYS A 4 6.79 -0.86 1.04
CA LYS A 4 6.16 -1.60 -0.07
C LYS A 4 5.58 -0.66 -1.12
N ILE A 5 5.58 -1.13 -2.36
CA ILE A 5 4.73 -0.63 -3.44
C ILE A 5 3.68 -1.70 -3.70
N GLU A 6 2.40 -1.32 -3.68
CA GLU A 6 1.34 -2.18 -4.19
C GLU A 6 1.13 -1.87 -5.68
N LEU A 7 1.04 -2.91 -6.49
CA LEU A 7 0.71 -2.81 -7.90
C LEU A 7 -0.76 -3.15 -8.09
N HIS A 8 -1.46 -2.27 -8.79
CA HIS A 8 -2.84 -2.50 -9.18
C HIS A 8 -2.95 -2.73 -10.68
N ASN A 9 -3.77 -3.69 -11.08
CA ASN A 9 -4.20 -3.85 -12.46
C ASN A 9 -5.53 -3.10 -12.62
N TYR A 10 -5.49 -1.89 -13.17
CA TYR A 10 -6.66 -1.01 -13.30
C TYR A 10 -7.59 -1.47 -14.45
N THR A 11 -8.16 -2.66 -14.30
CA THR A 11 -9.11 -3.27 -15.24
C THR A 11 -10.43 -3.53 -14.52
N TYR A 12 -11.52 -3.02 -15.08
CA TYR A 12 -12.88 -3.21 -14.59
C TYR A 12 -13.78 -3.72 -15.73
N HIS A 13 -14.75 -4.57 -15.41
CA HIS A 13 -15.69 -5.11 -16.40
C HIS A 13 -16.85 -4.15 -16.68
N TYR A 14 -17.19 -3.28 -15.73
CA TYR A 14 -18.30 -2.33 -15.84
C TYR A 14 -17.87 -0.90 -15.50
N PHE A 15 -18.44 0.07 -16.23
CA PHE A 15 -18.16 1.49 -16.04
C PHE A 15 -19.43 2.31 -15.75
N PRO A 16 -19.41 3.22 -14.75
CA PRO A 16 -18.31 3.47 -13.82
C PRO A 16 -18.12 2.31 -12.82
N PRO A 17 -16.89 2.07 -12.32
CA PRO A 17 -16.64 1.00 -11.37
C PRO A 17 -17.43 1.23 -10.08
N SER A 18 -18.10 0.18 -9.60
CA SER A 18 -18.78 0.18 -8.30
C SER A 18 -17.86 -0.35 -7.20
N ARG A 19 -18.27 -0.20 -5.93
CA ARG A 19 -17.55 -0.83 -4.81
C ARG A 19 -17.59 -2.35 -4.89
N GLN A 20 -18.72 -2.90 -5.33
CA GLN A 20 -18.90 -4.33 -5.55
C GLN A 20 -17.95 -4.83 -6.64
N GLU A 21 -17.81 -4.07 -7.73
CA GLU A 21 -16.84 -4.37 -8.78
C GLU A 21 -15.42 -4.42 -8.20
N LEU A 22 -15.01 -3.40 -7.44
CA LEU A 22 -13.68 -3.39 -6.80
C LEU A 22 -13.46 -4.62 -5.90
N ILE A 23 -14.47 -5.03 -5.12
CA ILE A 23 -14.39 -6.23 -4.28
C ILE A 23 -14.25 -7.48 -5.15
N CYS A 24 -15.08 -7.64 -6.19
CA CYS A 24 -15.05 -8.78 -7.10
C CYS A 24 -13.73 -8.87 -7.90
N SER A 25 -13.09 -7.74 -8.18
CA SER A 25 -11.76 -7.65 -8.80
C SER A 25 -10.60 -7.90 -7.82
N ASN A 26 -10.87 -8.45 -6.63
CA ASN A 26 -9.89 -8.65 -5.56
C ASN A 26 -9.12 -7.35 -5.22
N GLY A 27 -9.86 -6.24 -5.12
CA GLY A 27 -9.26 -4.92 -4.82
C GLY A 27 -8.30 -4.43 -5.89
N ILE A 28 -8.48 -4.85 -7.16
CA ILE A 28 -7.57 -4.60 -8.29
C ILE A 28 -6.10 -4.99 -8.03
N HIS A 29 -5.85 -5.87 -7.06
CA HIS A 29 -4.51 -6.29 -6.69
C HIS A 29 -3.82 -7.08 -7.81
N ALA A 30 -2.63 -6.64 -8.23
CA ALA A 30 -1.79 -7.33 -9.21
C ALA A 30 -0.51 -7.89 -8.59
N GLY A 31 0.03 -7.21 -7.57
CA GLY A 31 1.22 -7.66 -6.87
C GLY A 31 1.76 -6.64 -5.89
N GLN A 32 2.92 -6.94 -5.31
CA GLN A 32 3.61 -6.01 -4.41
C GLN A 32 5.13 -6.12 -4.58
N ILE A 33 5.81 -4.99 -4.53
CA ILE A 33 7.27 -4.92 -4.42
C ILE A 33 7.61 -4.61 -2.97
N VAL A 34 8.38 -5.49 -2.32
CA VAL A 34 8.73 -5.35 -0.90
C VAL A 34 10.20 -4.96 -0.77
N GLY A 35 10.45 -3.77 -0.21
CA GLY A 35 11.80 -3.31 0.07
C GLY A 35 12.54 -4.22 1.05
N ARG A 36 13.86 -4.29 0.95
CA ARG A 36 14.70 -5.20 1.77
C ARG A 36 14.84 -4.73 3.21
N ASN A 37 14.75 -3.41 3.45
CA ASN A 37 14.91 -2.85 4.78
C ASN A 37 13.81 -3.34 5.73
N THR A 38 14.20 -3.75 6.94
CA THR A 38 13.28 -4.17 8.00
C THR A 38 13.47 -3.29 9.21
N VAL A 39 12.41 -2.59 9.61
CA VAL A 39 12.39 -1.70 10.77
C VAL A 39 11.50 -2.30 11.85
N ALA A 40 11.96 -2.26 13.10
CA ALA A 40 11.18 -2.72 14.24
C ALA A 40 9.92 -1.84 14.41
N ALA A 41 8.78 -2.46 14.71
CA ALA A 41 7.49 -1.78 14.90
C ALA A 41 7.55 -0.63 15.91
N ARG A 42 8.30 -0.81 17.00
CA ARG A 42 8.50 0.21 18.06
C ARG A 42 9.27 1.45 17.61
N ASN A 43 9.96 1.38 16.48
CA ASN A 43 10.75 2.50 15.94
C ASN A 43 9.95 3.34 14.93
N LEU A 44 8.66 3.05 14.73
CA LEU A 44 7.82 3.78 13.77
C LEU A 44 6.83 4.68 14.47
N HIS A 45 6.63 5.87 13.88
CA HIS A 45 5.54 6.75 14.23
C HIS A 45 4.34 6.43 13.35
N TRP A 46 3.44 5.58 13.83
CA TRP A 46 2.35 5.01 13.05
C TRP A 46 1.42 6.01 12.34
N LYS A 47 1.35 7.26 12.78
CA LYS A 47 0.56 8.31 12.11
C LYS A 47 1.41 9.30 11.31
N MET A 48 2.67 9.49 11.69
CA MET A 48 3.53 10.57 11.18
C MET A 48 4.64 10.04 10.25
N GLU A 49 4.61 8.76 9.89
CA GLU A 49 5.48 8.23 8.85
C GLU A 49 5.12 8.92 7.53
N GLY A 50 6.01 9.77 7.04
CA GLY A 50 5.86 10.46 5.77
C GLY A 50 6.19 9.52 4.61
N ILE A 51 5.45 9.65 3.51
CA ILE A 51 5.64 8.92 2.27
C ILE A 51 5.79 9.91 1.12
N ALA A 52 6.77 9.67 0.25
CA ALA A 52 6.98 10.42 -0.98
C ALA A 52 7.18 9.43 -2.14
N VAL A 53 6.47 9.65 -3.26
CA VAL A 53 6.54 8.83 -4.46
C VAL A 53 7.17 9.63 -5.58
N PHE A 54 8.19 9.05 -6.21
CA PHE A 54 8.93 9.63 -7.31
C PHE A 54 8.81 8.78 -8.55
N ILE A 55 8.62 9.39 -9.72
CA ILE A 55 8.78 8.76 -11.03
C ILE A 55 9.94 9.44 -11.74
N ASN A 56 10.93 8.66 -12.14
CA ASN A 56 12.11 9.16 -12.87
C ASN A 56 12.85 10.32 -12.15
N GLY A 57 12.75 10.35 -10.82
CA GLY A 57 13.38 11.37 -9.97
C GLY A 57 12.48 12.56 -9.64
N GLU A 58 11.30 12.69 -10.27
CA GLU A 58 10.34 13.76 -9.99
C GLU A 58 9.32 13.35 -8.93
N LEU A 59 9.06 14.23 -7.96
CA LEU A 59 8.05 13.99 -6.93
C LEU A 59 6.65 14.10 -7.54
N VAL A 60 5.93 12.98 -7.58
CA VAL A 60 4.57 12.92 -8.17
C VAL A 60 3.46 12.85 -7.12
N ALA A 61 3.77 12.36 -5.91
CA ALA A 61 2.83 12.34 -4.80
C ALA A 61 3.53 12.29 -3.45
N SER A 62 2.84 12.72 -2.40
CA SER A 62 3.26 12.58 -1.02
C SER A 62 2.06 12.44 -0.09
N GLY A 63 2.26 11.84 1.07
CA GLY A 63 1.23 11.69 2.11
C GLY A 63 1.85 11.30 3.44
N VAL A 64 1.00 11.05 4.43
CA VAL A 64 1.41 10.60 5.77
C VAL A 64 0.61 9.35 6.15
N ALA A 65 1.15 8.49 7.01
CA ALA A 65 0.46 7.26 7.40
C ALA A 65 -0.92 7.47 8.04
N ALA A 66 -1.20 8.64 8.62
CA ALA A 66 -2.52 9.04 9.09
C ALA A 66 -3.58 9.15 7.97
N ASP A 67 -3.18 9.34 6.71
CA ASP A 67 -4.11 9.35 5.57
C ASP A 67 -4.73 7.95 5.34
N ILE A 68 -4.12 6.90 5.90
CA ILE A 68 -4.61 5.53 5.89
C ILE A 68 -5.51 5.31 7.12
N MET A 69 -6.80 5.64 7.03
CA MET A 69 -7.77 5.42 8.12
C MET A 69 -7.31 5.99 9.50
N GLU A 70 -6.74 7.21 9.52
CA GLU A 70 -6.13 7.84 10.71
C GLU A 70 -4.92 7.08 11.29
N GLY A 71 -4.39 6.11 10.55
CA GLY A 71 -3.22 5.29 10.86
C GLY A 71 -3.39 3.82 10.44
N PRO A 72 -2.32 3.16 9.96
CA PRO A 72 -2.36 1.79 9.45
C PRO A 72 -2.75 0.75 10.51
N LEU A 73 -2.55 1.02 11.81
CA LEU A 73 -3.02 0.15 12.88
C LEU A 73 -4.55 0.14 13.00
N ASN A 74 -5.24 1.22 12.64
CA ASN A 74 -6.70 1.23 12.57
C ASN A 74 -7.21 0.35 11.43
N SER A 75 -6.56 0.41 10.27
CA SER A 75 -6.85 -0.47 9.13
C SER A 75 -6.64 -1.94 9.50
N LEU A 76 -5.51 -2.27 10.15
CA LEU A 76 -5.26 -3.63 10.64
C LEU A 76 -6.31 -4.09 11.66
N ARG A 77 -6.71 -3.23 12.59
CA ARG A 77 -7.78 -3.51 13.56
C ARG A 77 -9.12 -3.78 12.86
N PHE A 78 -9.44 -2.99 11.84
CA PHE A 78 -10.65 -3.20 11.03
C PHE A 78 -10.61 -4.56 10.32
N LEU A 79 -9.49 -4.89 9.67
CA LEU A 79 -9.30 -6.18 9.00
C LEU A 79 -9.47 -7.36 9.97
N ILE A 80 -8.79 -7.33 11.12
CA ILE A 80 -8.90 -8.39 12.13
C ILE A 80 -10.34 -8.55 12.60
N GLY A 81 -11.04 -7.44 12.91
CA GLY A 81 -12.44 -7.48 13.32
C GLY A 81 -13.37 -7.99 12.22
N HIS A 82 -13.06 -7.73 10.95
CA HIS A 82 -13.82 -8.27 9.81
C HIS A 82 -13.62 -9.78 9.65
N LEU A 83 -12.38 -10.26 9.69
CA LEU A 83 -12.06 -11.69 9.58
C LEU A 83 -12.71 -12.48 10.71
N GLN A 84 -12.60 -12.00 11.96
CA GLN A 84 -13.20 -12.66 13.12
C GLN A 84 -14.72 -12.84 13.00
N LYS A 85 -15.44 -11.85 12.46
CA LYS A 85 -16.89 -11.95 12.23
C LYS A 85 -17.27 -13.02 11.21
N ASN A 86 -16.35 -13.39 10.33
CA ASN A 86 -16.51 -14.42 9.32
C ASN A 86 -15.88 -15.77 9.75
N GLY A 87 -15.44 -15.91 11.01
CA GLY A 87 -14.81 -17.14 11.50
C GLY A 87 -13.38 -17.35 10.99
N GLU A 88 -12.75 -16.30 10.47
CA GLU A 88 -11.38 -16.32 9.94
C GLU A 88 -10.40 -15.59 10.88
N VAL A 89 -9.11 -15.84 10.68
CA VAL A 89 -8.02 -15.22 11.45
C VAL A 89 -6.82 -14.93 10.55
N LEU A 90 -6.05 -13.89 10.89
CA LEU A 90 -4.71 -13.73 10.33
C LEU A 90 -3.76 -14.75 10.94
N LYS A 91 -3.00 -15.43 10.09
CA LYS A 91 -2.01 -16.44 10.49
C LYS A 91 -0.63 -15.82 10.62
N GLU A 92 0.21 -16.46 11.44
CA GLU A 92 1.61 -16.09 11.52
C GLU A 92 2.28 -16.17 10.14
N GLY A 93 3.11 -15.18 9.83
CA GLY A 93 3.81 -15.09 8.56
C GLY A 93 3.02 -14.40 7.44
N GLU A 94 1.72 -14.17 7.62
CA GLU A 94 0.92 -13.42 6.64
C GLU A 94 1.32 -11.95 6.58
N MET A 95 1.24 -11.39 5.37
CA MET A 95 1.57 -9.99 5.10
C MET A 95 0.30 -9.18 4.91
N VAL A 96 0.20 -8.06 5.63
CA VAL A 96 -0.90 -7.10 5.49
C VAL A 96 -0.41 -5.85 4.76
N ILE A 97 -1.23 -5.35 3.82
CA ILE A 97 -1.10 -4.02 3.21
C ILE A 97 -2.21 -3.17 3.83
N PRO A 98 -1.89 -2.17 4.68
CA PRO A 98 -2.91 -1.44 5.44
C PRO A 98 -3.68 -0.41 4.60
N GLY A 99 -3.23 -0.14 3.37
CA GLY A 99 -3.75 0.89 2.48
C GLY A 99 -2.65 1.80 1.95
N SER A 100 -3.04 2.80 1.16
CA SER A 100 -2.14 3.79 0.55
C SER A 100 -2.38 5.18 1.15
N ALA A 101 -1.31 5.94 1.37
CA ALA A 101 -1.38 7.34 1.77
C ALA A 101 -1.48 8.31 0.57
N THR A 102 -1.36 7.78 -0.65
CA THR A 102 -1.48 8.56 -1.89
C THR A 102 -2.55 7.97 -2.79
N ALA A 103 -3.07 8.77 -3.72
CA ALA A 103 -3.90 8.27 -4.80
C ALA A 103 -3.13 7.28 -5.70
N LEU A 104 -3.85 6.59 -6.59
CA LEU A 104 -3.23 5.74 -7.59
C LEU A 104 -2.43 6.58 -8.57
N ILE A 105 -1.23 6.10 -8.90
CA ILE A 105 -0.29 6.76 -9.78
C ILE A 105 -0.12 5.84 -11.01
N PRO A 106 -0.48 6.29 -12.21
CA PRO A 106 -0.19 5.56 -13.44
C PRO A 106 1.32 5.35 -13.60
N VAL A 107 1.70 4.20 -14.14
CA VAL A 107 3.10 3.83 -14.42
C VAL A 107 3.17 3.29 -15.82
N GLU A 108 4.15 3.72 -16.59
CA GLU A 108 4.37 3.33 -17.98
C GLU A 108 5.64 2.47 -18.14
N ALA A 109 5.77 1.80 -19.28
CA ALA A 109 7.01 1.10 -19.61
C ALA A 109 8.16 2.10 -19.73
N GLY A 110 9.29 1.79 -19.10
CA GLY A 110 10.46 2.65 -18.96
C GLY A 110 10.51 3.41 -17.63
N ASP A 111 9.43 3.47 -16.86
CA ASP A 111 9.41 4.22 -15.61
C ASP A 111 10.25 3.57 -14.51
N ARG A 112 10.91 4.43 -13.73
CA ARG A 112 11.52 4.07 -12.46
C ARG A 112 10.78 4.75 -11.31
N VAL A 113 10.01 3.95 -10.57
CA VAL A 113 9.24 4.41 -9.41
C VAL A 113 10.06 4.22 -8.14
N THR A 114 10.15 5.25 -7.30
CA THR A 114 10.72 5.15 -5.94
C THR A 114 9.74 5.67 -4.91
N CYS A 115 9.39 4.84 -3.94
CA CYS A 115 8.68 5.26 -2.73
C CYS A 115 9.69 5.42 -1.59
N SER A 116 9.79 6.62 -1.03
CA SER A 116 10.61 6.96 0.13
C SER A 116 9.73 7.16 1.35
N PHE A 117 10.20 6.68 2.49
CA PHE A 117 9.51 6.71 3.77
C PHE A 117 10.46 7.28 4.84
N THR A 118 9.93 8.08 5.77
CA THR A 118 10.76 8.78 6.77
C THR A 118 11.67 7.84 7.57
N HIS A 119 11.14 6.71 8.05
CA HIS A 119 11.88 5.75 8.87
C HIS A 119 11.99 4.37 8.20
N LEU A 120 11.04 3.99 7.34
CA LEU A 120 11.07 2.69 6.64
C LEU A 120 12.16 2.61 5.55
N GLY A 121 12.79 3.72 5.17
CA GLY A 121 13.74 3.79 4.07
C GLY A 121 13.02 3.91 2.73
N SER A 122 13.54 3.27 1.68
CA SER A 122 12.92 3.36 0.35
C SER A 122 12.78 2.00 -0.33
N VAL A 123 11.90 1.96 -1.32
CA VAL A 123 11.75 0.86 -2.27
C VAL A 123 11.65 1.44 -3.67
N THR A 124 12.37 0.83 -4.61
CA THR A 124 12.41 1.27 -6.00
C THR A 124 12.07 0.08 -6.91
N ALA A 125 11.31 0.35 -7.96
CA ALA A 125 11.01 -0.60 -9.03
C ALA A 125 11.21 0.07 -10.38
N SER A 126 11.69 -0.71 -11.35
CA SER A 126 11.80 -0.31 -12.75
C SER A 126 10.84 -1.16 -13.56
N PHE A 127 10.06 -0.50 -14.40
CA PHE A 127 9.05 -1.10 -15.27
C PHE A 127 9.62 -1.10 -16.68
N ASN A 128 9.73 -2.27 -17.31
CA ASN A 128 10.28 -2.43 -18.66
C ASN A 128 9.27 -3.17 -19.55
#